data_AF-A0A4P7HA02-F1
#
_entry.id   AF-A0A4P7HA02-F1
#
_cell.length_a   1.000
_cell.length_b   1.000
_cell.length_c   1.000
_cell.angle_alpha   90.00
_cell.angle_beta   90.00
_cell.angle_gamma   90.00
#
_symmetry.space_group_name_H-M   'P 1'
#
loop_
_entity.id
_entity.type
_entity.pdbx_description
1 polymer ?
#
loop_
_entity_poly.entity_id
_entity_poly.type
_entity_poly.pdbx_seq_one_letter_code
_entity_poly.pdbx_strand_id
1 'polypeptide(L)'
;MVTVYANQTVVRGEDLPDVIRAAEVLGIGVKIENVMVPIDEEGSYSLEWVVTRDDEVPVYDDWEGRYEESEEEDEELVLSSVE
;
A
#
# COMPACT_ATOMS: atom_id res chain seq x y z
N MET A 1 5.44 8.41 9.76
CA MET A 1 4.49 7.65 8.91
C MET A 1 5.17 7.35 7.58
N VAL A 2 5.16 6.09 7.14
CA VAL A 2 5.76 5.66 5.86
C VAL A 2 4.67 5.59 4.80
N THR A 3 4.87 6.28 3.68
CA THR A 3 4.02 6.11 2.50
C THR A 3 4.60 4.98 1.65
N VAL A 4 3.78 3.98 1.32
CA VAL A 4 4.16 2.87 0.44
C VAL A 4 3.27 2.85 -0.80
N TYR A 5 3.83 2.40 -1.92
CA TYR A 5 3.06 2.14 -3.13
C TYR A 5 2.31 0.81 -3.06
N ALA A 6 1.33 0.61 -3.94
CA ALA A 6 0.50 -0.60 -3.97
C ALA A 6 1.31 -1.90 -4.16
N ASN A 7 2.46 -1.83 -4.83
CA ASN A 7 3.38 -2.94 -5.05
C ASN A 7 4.47 -3.07 -3.95
N GLN A 8 4.36 -2.30 -2.87
CA GLN A 8 5.32 -2.26 -1.77
C GLN A 8 4.73 -2.76 -0.46
N THR A 9 5.59 -3.31 0.38
CA THR A 9 5.24 -3.76 1.72
C THR A 9 6.39 -3.50 2.68
N VAL A 10 6.05 -3.04 3.89
CA VAL A 10 7.01 -2.89 4.97
C VAL A 10 7.07 -4.17 5.78
N VAL A 11 8.27 -4.70 5.98
CA VAL A 11 8.54 -5.92 6.72
C VAL A 11 9.58 -5.68 7.80
N ARG A 12 9.51 -6.48 8.86
CA ARG A 12 10.54 -6.50 9.89
C ARG A 12 11.75 -7.27 9.39
N GLY A 13 12.92 -6.92 9.92
CA GLY A 13 14.17 -7.59 9.54
C GLY A 13 14.19 -9.08 9.88
N GLU A 14 13.46 -9.50 10.93
CA GLU A 14 13.35 -10.91 11.33
C GLU A 14 12.57 -11.75 10.31
N ASP A 15 11.57 -11.17 9.63
CA ASP A 15 10.72 -11.86 8.65
C ASP A 15 11.32 -11.84 7.23
N LEU A 16 12.35 -11.00 7.00
CA LEU A 16 12.97 -10.80 5.69
C LEU A 16 13.47 -12.10 5.02
N PRO A 17 14.14 -13.03 5.74
CA PRO A 17 14.59 -14.29 5.15
C PRO A 17 13.44 -15.16 4.65
N ASP A 18 12.31 -15.18 5.36
CA ASP A 18 11.13 -15.95 4.96
C ASP A 18 10.46 -15.34 3.73
N VAL A 19 10.40 -14.01 3.65
CA VAL A 19 9.88 -13.28 2.48
C VAL A 19 10.73 -13.52 1.24
N ILE A 20 12.06 -13.46 1.37
CA ILE A 20 12.99 -13.76 0.26
C ILE A 20 12.77 -15.19 -0.25
N ARG A 21 12.75 -16.15 0.68
CA ARG A 21 12.56 -17.56 0.32
C ARG A 21 11.21 -17.79 -0.36
N ALA A 22 10.14 -17.16 0.13
CA ALA A 22 8.82 -17.25 -0.50
C ALA A 22 8.84 -16.68 -1.92
N ALA A 23 9.48 -15.51 -2.13
CA ALA A 23 9.62 -14.90 -3.44
C ALA A 23 10.39 -15.81 -4.41
N GLU A 24 11.49 -16.43 -3.97
CA GLU A 24 12.27 -17.39 -4.77
C GLU A 24 11.45 -18.62 -5.16
N VAL A 25 10.70 -19.21 -4.23
CA VAL A 25 9.85 -20.38 -4.48
C VAL A 25 8.72 -20.04 -5.47
N LEU A 26 8.18 -18.83 -5.40
CA LEU A 26 7.14 -18.34 -6.29
C LEU A 26 7.70 -17.81 -7.63
N GLY A 27 9.02 -17.71 -7.77
CA GLY A 27 9.68 -17.16 -8.96
C GLY A 27 9.42 -15.66 -9.17
N ILE A 28 9.13 -14.92 -8.10
CA ILE A 28 8.80 -13.49 -8.15
C ILE A 28 10.07 -12.67 -7.87
N GLY A 29 10.40 -11.75 -8.77
CA GLY A 29 11.46 -10.76 -8.53
C GLY A 29 11.05 -9.78 -7.42
N VAL A 30 11.95 -9.49 -6.48
CA VAL A 30 11.73 -8.50 -5.43
C VAL A 30 12.94 -7.59 -5.25
N LYS A 31 12.69 -6.29 -5.05
CA LYS A 31 13.68 -5.29 -4.66
C LYS A 31 13.52 -5.01 -3.16
N ILE A 32 14.63 -5.04 -2.43
CA ILE A 32 14.65 -4.86 -0.97
C ILE A 32 15.48 -3.63 -0.62
N GLU A 33 14.92 -2.71 0.15
CA GLU A 33 15.55 -1.46 0.54
C GLU A 33 15.40 -1.21 2.04
N ASN A 34 16.46 -0.69 2.67
CA ASN A 34 16.36 -0.19 4.05
C ASN A 34 15.88 1.27 4.03
N VAL A 35 14.92 1.62 4.87
CA VAL A 35 14.43 2.99 5.02
C VAL A 35 14.49 3.38 6.49
N MET A 36 15.04 4.57 6.75
CA MET A 36 15.05 5.18 8.07
C MET A 36 13.75 5.96 8.25
N VAL A 37 12.94 5.55 9.22
CA VAL A 37 11.61 6.09 9.45
C VAL A 37 11.59 6.82 10.79
N PRO A 38 11.24 8.10 10.84
CA PRO A 38 11.10 8.81 12.11
C PRO A 38 9.94 8.18 12.90
N ILE A 39 10.23 7.76 14.13
CA ILE A 39 9.25 7.19 15.07
C ILE A 39 8.50 8.34 15.77
N ASP A 40 9.23 9.42 16.09
CA ASP A 40 8.71 10.57 16.83
C ASP A 40 9.31 11.87 16.28
N GLU A 41 8.69 13.00 16.63
CA GLU A 41 9.15 14.35 16.28
C GLU A 41 10.48 14.73 16.94
N GLU A 42 10.91 13.97 17.96
CA GLU A 42 12.12 14.20 18.76
C GLU A 42 13.40 13.64 18.10
N GLY A 43 13.29 13.05 16.91
CA GLY A 43 14.44 12.62 16.10
C GLY A 43 14.87 11.16 16.27
N SER A 44 14.04 10.33 16.90
CA SER A 44 14.24 8.88 16.93
C SER A 44 13.87 8.27 15.58
N TYR A 45 14.74 7.42 15.03
CA TYR A 45 14.52 6.72 13.76
C TYR A 45 14.50 5.20 13.96
N SER A 46 13.55 4.53 13.31
CA SER A 46 13.50 3.09 13.15
C SER A 46 14.05 2.69 11.78
N LEU A 47 14.71 1.53 11.71
CA LEU A 47 15.12 0.94 10.45
C LEU A 47 14.04 -0.04 10.00
N GLU A 48 13.36 0.29 8.91
CA GLU A 48 12.32 -0.54 8.32
C GLU A 48 12.78 -1.09 6.96
N TRP A 49 12.31 -2.28 6.60
CA TRP A 49 12.63 -2.90 5.31
C TRP A 49 11.45 -2.79 4.38
N VAL A 50 11.64 -2.17 3.23
CA VAL A 50 10.63 -2.06 2.19
C VAL A 50 10.93 -3.08 1.11
N VAL A 51 9.97 -3.98 0.87
CA VAL A 51 10.01 -4.98 -0.21
C VAL A 51 9.08 -4.51 -1.32
N THR A 52 9.64 -4.34 -2.50
CA THR A 52 8.92 -3.97 -3.73
C THR A 52 8.88 -5.19 -4.64
N ARG A 53 7.68 -5.58 -5.10
CA ARG A 53 7.57 -6.61 -6.15
C ARG A 53 8.01 -6.01 -7.49
N ASP A 54 8.81 -6.77 -8.22
CA ASP A 54 9.36 -6.39 -9.54
C ASP A 54 8.36 -6.59 -10.69
N ASP A 55 7.21 -7.21 -10.40
CA ASP A 55 6.11 -7.37 -11.35
C ASP A 55 5.54 -6.03 -11.82
N GLU A 56 5.01 -6.02 -13.04
CA GLU A 56 4.50 -4.83 -13.75
C GLU A 56 3.52 -4.05 -12.87
N VAL A 57 3.68 -2.71 -12.85
CA VAL A 57 2.84 -1.79 -12.08
C VAL A 57 1.37 -2.17 -12.30
N PRO A 58 0.56 -2.40 -11.25
CA PRO A 58 -0.84 -2.72 -11.45
C PRO A 58 -1.46 -1.61 -12.30
N VAL A 59 -1.81 -1.97 -13.53
CA VAL A 59 -2.47 -1.06 -14.46
C VAL A 59 -3.87 -0.90 -13.92
N TYR A 60 -4.13 0.24 -13.29
CA TYR A 60 -5.50 0.68 -13.10
C TYR A 60 -6.06 0.90 -14.51
N ASP A 61 -7.15 0.23 -14.87
CA ASP A 61 -7.93 0.63 -16.04
C ASP A 61 -8.18 2.14 -15.92
N ASP A 62 -7.98 2.88 -17.03
CA ASP A 62 -8.25 4.31 -17.09
C ASP A 62 -9.71 4.50 -16.66
N TRP A 63 -9.92 4.97 -15.43
CA TRP A 63 -11.25 5.15 -14.89
C TRP A 63 -11.92 6.28 -15.69
N GLU A 64 -12.76 5.92 -16.66
CA GLU A 64 -13.57 6.86 -17.46
C GLU A 64 -14.69 7.52 -16.64
N GLY A 65 -14.83 7.17 -15.36
CA GLY A 65 -15.94 7.59 -14.52
C GLY A 65 -15.82 9.04 -14.08
N ARG A 66 -16.23 9.94 -14.97
CA ARG A 66 -16.87 11.18 -14.55
C ARG A 66 -18.08 10.77 -13.70
N TYR A 67 -18.15 11.22 -12.45
CA TYR A 67 -19.39 11.16 -11.70
C TYR A 67 -20.40 12.00 -12.50
N GLU A 68 -21.31 11.35 -13.23
CA GLU A 68 -22.48 12.03 -13.77
C GLU A 68 -23.33 12.40 -12.55
N GLU A 69 -23.30 13.68 -12.20
CA GLU A 69 -24.31 14.27 -11.32
C GLU A 69 -25.66 13.91 -11.96
N SER A 70 -26.35 12.94 -11.38
CA SER A 70 -27.68 12.58 -11.82
C SER A 70 -28.56 13.78 -11.46
N GLU A 71 -28.74 14.69 -12.43
CA GLU A 71 -29.76 15.74 -12.39
C GLU A 71 -31.13 15.05 -12.46
N GLU A 72 -31.57 14.41 -11.37
CA GLU A 72 -32.99 14.26 -11.03
C GLU A 72 -33.15 13.62 -9.63
N GLU A 73 -33.70 14.46 -8.75
CA GLU A 73 -34.40 14.16 -7.49
C GLU A 73 -33.57 13.84 -6.23
N ASP A 74 -33.41 14.88 -5.41
CA ASP A 74 -33.85 14.93 -4.01
C ASP A 74 -34.73 13.73 -3.58
N GLU A 75 -34.12 12.58 -3.28
CA GLU A 75 -34.72 11.60 -2.38
C GLU A 75 -33.69 11.21 -1.32
N GLU A 76 -33.58 12.10 -0.34
CA GLU A 76 -33.28 11.82 1.07
C GLU A 76 -32.52 10.51 1.32
N LEU A 77 -31.20 10.51 1.09
CA LEU A 77 -30.31 9.50 1.64
C LEU A 77 -30.23 9.72 3.16
N VAL A 78 -31.24 9.22 3.87
CA VAL A 78 -31.24 9.09 5.32
C VAL A 78 -30.09 8.17 5.68
N LEU A 79 -28.97 8.75 6.11
CA LEU A 79 -27.91 8.01 6.78
C LEU A 79 -28.47 7.51 8.12
N SER A 80 -29.12 6.35 8.12
CA SER A 80 -29.35 5.62 9.36
C SER A 80 -27.98 5.23 9.90
N SER A 81 -27.53 5.95 10.94
CA SER A 81 -26.41 5.51 11.76
C SER A 81 -26.70 4.09 12.21
N VAL A 82 -25.82 3.17 11.82
CA VAL A 82 -25.78 1.84 12.43
C VAL A 82 -25.14 2.00 13.81
N GLU A 83 -25.78 1.36 14.79
CA GLU A 83 -25.63 1.47 16.24
C GLU A 83 -24.21 1.34 16.80
#